data_AF-A0A919REL0-F1
#
_entry.id   AF-A0A919REL0-F1
#
_cell.length_a   1.000
_cell.length_b   1.000
_cell.length_c   1.000
_cell.angle_alpha   90.00
_cell.angle_beta   90.00
_cell.angle_gamma   90.00
#
_symmetry.space_group_name_H-M   'P 1'
#
loop_
_entity.id
_entity.type
_entity.pdbx_description
1 polymer ?
#
loop_
_entity_poly.entity_id
_entity_poly.type
_entity_poly.pdbx_seq_one_letter_code
_entity_poly.pdbx_strand_id
1 'polypeptide(L)'
;MVTSSTPTTPDSPASSSTPAPDGIDAPRAARQYRELLAAAGFQDVRVEAHLGVFTDAAMLPVLLGLAAGALSAGAVGAGDHDAWVADQRRRAETGRLFLAIPLILAAARKA
;
A
#
# COMPACT_ATOMS: atom_id res chain seq x y z
N MET A 1 5.64 -25.37 -56.56
CA MET A 1 5.66 -23.94 -56.23
C MET A 1 4.50 -23.69 -55.28
N VAL A 2 4.78 -23.78 -53.98
CA VAL A 2 3.79 -23.64 -52.89
C VAL A 2 4.29 -22.48 -52.03
N THR A 3 3.51 -21.39 -51.99
CA THR A 3 3.77 -20.24 -51.13
C THR A 3 3.09 -20.47 -49.79
N SER A 4 3.85 -20.81 -48.76
CA SER A 4 3.36 -20.84 -47.38
C SER A 4 3.62 -19.47 -46.75
N SER A 5 2.56 -18.69 -46.59
CA SER A 5 2.57 -17.44 -45.82
C SER A 5 2.30 -17.76 -44.35
N THR A 6 3.25 -17.43 -43.49
CA THR A 6 3.11 -17.52 -42.02
C THR A 6 2.26 -16.34 -41.52
N PRO A 7 1.23 -16.53 -40.67
CA PRO A 7 0.54 -15.43 -40.05
C PRO A 7 1.29 -14.95 -38.80
N THR A 8 1.59 -13.65 -38.76
CA THR A 8 2.12 -12.92 -37.60
C THR A 8 1.04 -12.85 -36.51
N THR A 9 1.31 -13.42 -35.34
CA THR A 9 0.52 -13.23 -34.13
C THR A 9 0.65 -11.77 -33.65
N PRO A 10 -0.45 -11.05 -33.38
CA PRO A 10 -0.39 -9.66 -32.93
C PRO A 10 0.14 -9.56 -31.49
N ASP A 11 0.87 -8.46 -31.24
CA ASP A 11 1.38 -8.05 -29.93
C ASP A 11 0.33 -8.19 -28.83
N SER A 12 0.73 -8.84 -27.74
CA SER A 12 -0.01 -8.87 -26.49
C SER A 12 -0.14 -7.44 -25.97
N PRO A 13 -1.36 -6.92 -25.69
CA PRO A 13 -1.47 -5.58 -25.16
C PRO A 13 -0.77 -5.57 -23.79
N ALA A 14 0.32 -4.80 -23.72
CA ALA A 14 0.92 -4.42 -22.46
C ALA A 14 -0.21 -4.01 -21.52
N SER A 15 -0.31 -4.70 -20.37
CA SER A 15 -1.22 -4.33 -19.30
C SER A 15 -1.03 -2.85 -19.01
N SER A 16 -1.94 -2.02 -19.50
CA SER A 16 -2.00 -0.61 -19.17
C SER A 16 -2.43 -0.54 -17.71
N SER A 17 -1.49 -0.68 -16.78
CA SER A 17 -1.72 -0.32 -15.40
C SER A 17 -1.85 1.20 -15.38
N THR A 18 -3.07 1.69 -15.47
CA THR A 18 -3.38 3.04 -15.02
C THR A 18 -2.77 3.17 -13.62
N PRO A 19 -1.90 4.18 -13.37
CA PRO A 19 -1.29 4.32 -12.05
C PRO A 19 -2.42 4.40 -11.03
N ALA A 20 -2.35 3.54 -10.01
CA ALA A 20 -3.28 3.62 -8.92
C ALA A 20 -3.15 5.03 -8.30
N PRO A 21 -4.25 5.70 -7.96
CA PRO A 21 -4.22 7.03 -7.37
C PRO A 21 -3.38 7.00 -6.09
N ASP A 22 -2.18 7.62 -6.12
CA ASP A 22 -1.20 7.87 -5.05
C ASP A 22 -1.26 6.93 -3.82
N GLY A 23 -1.49 5.64 -4.06
CA GLY A 23 -1.74 4.63 -3.06
C GLY A 23 -0.49 3.79 -2.83
N ILE A 24 -0.49 3.02 -1.74
CA ILE A 24 0.53 1.98 -1.58
C ILE A 24 0.20 0.88 -2.60
N ASP A 25 1.00 0.74 -3.66
CA ASP A 25 0.75 -0.18 -4.79
C ASP A 25 0.53 -1.65 -4.35
N ALA A 26 1.22 -2.07 -3.29
CA ALA A 26 1.13 -3.43 -2.76
C ALA A 26 1.03 -3.42 -1.22
N PRO A 27 -0.13 -3.04 -0.65
CA PRO A 27 -0.28 -2.80 0.78
C PRO A 27 -0.13 -4.09 1.62
N ARG A 28 -0.13 -5.26 0.96
CA ARG A 28 0.07 -6.58 1.57
C ARG A 28 1.42 -7.22 1.25
N ALA A 29 2.29 -6.56 0.47
CA ALA A 29 3.60 -7.11 0.08
C ALA A 29 4.45 -7.51 1.29
N ALA A 30 4.35 -6.75 2.38
CA ALA A 30 5.04 -7.05 3.63
C ALA A 30 4.79 -8.46 4.18
N ARG A 31 3.59 -9.02 3.94
CA ARG A 31 3.25 -10.40 4.35
C ARG A 31 4.03 -11.46 3.56
N GLN A 32 4.54 -11.10 2.39
CA GLN A 32 5.27 -11.97 1.48
C GLN A 32 6.78 -11.75 1.55
N TYR A 33 7.29 -10.78 2.34
CA TYR A 33 8.73 -10.47 2.37
C TYR A 33 9.61 -11.69 2.61
N ARG A 34 9.21 -12.60 3.51
CA ARG A 34 9.96 -13.83 3.75
C ARG A 34 10.08 -14.70 2.49
N GLU A 35 8.96 -14.92 1.82
CA GLU A 35 8.88 -15.74 0.61
C GLU A 35 9.66 -15.09 -0.53
N LEU A 36 9.45 -13.79 -0.76
CA LEU A 36 10.11 -13.04 -1.82
C LEU A 36 11.64 -13.01 -1.65
N LEU A 37 12.13 -12.80 -0.43
CA LEU A 37 13.57 -12.80 -0.14
C LEU A 37 14.17 -14.20 -0.33
N ALA A 38 13.47 -15.25 0.13
CA ALA A 38 13.93 -16.63 -0.06
C ALA A 38 13.94 -17.03 -1.54
N ALA A 39 12.90 -16.69 -2.30
CA ALA A 39 12.82 -16.95 -3.74
C ALA A 39 13.91 -16.21 -4.53
N ALA A 40 14.34 -15.04 -4.04
CA ALA A 40 15.46 -14.29 -4.60
C ALA A 40 16.85 -14.81 -4.16
N GLY A 41 16.92 -15.92 -3.41
CA GLY A 41 18.17 -16.58 -3.00
C GLY A 41 18.85 -15.98 -1.77
N PHE A 42 18.18 -15.06 -1.05
CA PHE A 42 18.70 -14.57 0.23
C PHE A 42 18.58 -15.64 1.32
N GLN A 43 19.51 -15.60 2.27
CA GLN A 43 19.61 -16.55 3.39
C GLN A 43 19.40 -15.85 4.74
N ASP A 44 19.09 -16.64 5.78
CA ASP A 44 18.82 -16.14 7.15
C ASP A 44 17.78 -15.01 7.16
N VAL A 45 16.64 -15.24 6.49
CA VAL A 45 15.56 -14.24 6.43
C VAL A 45 14.87 -14.14 7.79
N ARG A 46 14.99 -12.97 8.41
CA ARG A 46 14.31 -12.59 9.65
C ARG A 46 13.26 -11.56 9.36
N VAL A 47 12.12 -11.69 10.02
CA VAL A 47 11.00 -10.75 9.92
C VAL A 47 10.61 -10.33 11.33
N GLU A 48 10.50 -9.04 11.54
CA GLU A 48 10.02 -8.43 12.77
C GLU A 48 8.79 -7.57 12.49
N ALA A 49 7.87 -7.55 13.44
CA ALA A 49 6.73 -6.65 13.40
C ALA A 49 6.81 -5.72 14.61
N HIS A 50 6.78 -4.42 14.33
CA HIS A 50 6.72 -3.35 15.32
C HIS A 50 5.38 -2.64 15.16
N LEU A 51 4.73 -2.29 16.26
CA LEU A 51 3.48 -1.54 16.23
C LEU A 51 3.70 -0.15 16.81
N GLY A 52 3.65 0.87 15.96
CA GLY A 52 3.59 2.25 16.41
C GLY A 52 2.17 2.57 16.87
N VAL A 53 2.01 3.03 18.11
CA VAL A 53 0.72 3.50 18.64
C VAL A 53 0.84 4.97 18.96
N PHE A 54 -0.03 5.78 18.36
CA PHE A 54 -0.05 7.22 18.49
C PHE A 54 -1.42 7.67 18.97
N THR A 55 -1.45 8.39 20.09
CA THR A 55 -2.69 8.86 20.72
C THR A 55 -2.78 10.38 20.80
N ASP A 56 -1.70 11.09 20.48
CA ASP A 56 -1.66 12.55 20.40
C ASP A 56 -1.96 13.04 18.98
N ALA A 57 -2.03 14.36 18.82
CA ALA A 57 -2.37 14.99 17.54
C ALA A 57 -1.23 14.97 16.50
N ALA A 58 -0.01 14.53 16.85
CA ALA A 58 1.16 14.65 15.97
C ALA A 58 0.99 13.88 14.66
N MET A 59 0.25 12.76 14.71
CA MET A 59 -0.01 11.92 13.54
C MET A 59 -1.29 12.26 12.77
N LEU A 60 -2.01 13.31 13.16
CA LEU A 60 -3.21 13.73 12.45
C LEU A 60 -2.95 14.02 10.96
N PRO A 61 -1.88 14.73 10.55
CA PRO A 61 -1.62 15.00 9.12
C PRO A 61 -1.48 13.72 8.28
N VAL A 62 -0.81 12.71 8.81
CA VAL A 62 -0.64 11.40 8.16
C VAL A 62 -2.01 10.73 7.99
N LEU A 63 -2.82 10.73 9.05
CA LEU A 63 -4.16 10.13 9.03
C LEU A 63 -5.08 10.80 8.02
N LEU A 64 -5.02 12.13 7.90
CA LEU A 64 -5.80 12.88 6.92
C LEU A 64 -5.31 12.64 5.48
N GLY A 65 -4.00 12.47 5.26
CA GLY A 65 -3.45 12.09 3.96
C GLY A 65 -3.96 10.73 3.48
N LEU A 66 -4.05 9.74 4.38
CA LEU A 66 -4.62 8.43 4.06
C LEU A 66 -6.10 8.50 3.67
N ALA A 67 -6.88 9.34 4.37
CA ALA A 67 -8.29 9.55 4.03
C ALA A 67 -8.47 10.24 2.67
N ALA A 68 -7.63 11.24 2.36
CA ALA A 68 -7.63 11.87 1.05
C ALA A 68 -7.29 10.86 -0.06
N GLY A 69 -6.31 9.98 0.17
CA GLY A 69 -5.99 8.88 -0.76
C GLY A 69 -7.18 7.93 -0.97
N ALA A 70 -7.90 7.57 0.10
CA ALA A 70 -9.11 6.76 0.00
C ALA A 70 -10.22 7.43 -0.82
N LEU A 71 -10.41 8.74 -0.67
CA LEU A 71 -11.34 9.52 -1.48
C LEU A 71 -10.92 9.56 -2.94
N SER A 72 -9.65 9.87 -3.23
CA SER A 72 -9.10 9.89 -4.59
C SER A 72 -9.19 8.54 -5.29
N ALA A 73 -9.07 7.44 -4.52
CA ALA A 73 -9.27 6.08 -5.00
C ALA A 73 -10.74 5.69 -5.21
N GLY A 74 -11.69 6.56 -4.88
CA GLY A 74 -13.13 6.26 -4.92
C GLY A 74 -13.56 5.20 -3.90
N ALA A 75 -12.72 4.91 -2.90
CA ALA A 75 -13.02 3.91 -1.87
C ALA A 75 -14.07 4.40 -0.86
N VAL A 76 -14.25 5.72 -0.76
CA VAL A 76 -15.25 6.39 0.09
C VAL A 76 -15.88 7.55 -0.67
N GLY A 77 -17.13 7.90 -0.32
CA GLY A 77 -17.79 9.09 -0.85
C GLY A 77 -17.32 10.37 -0.17
N ALA A 78 -17.48 11.52 -0.84
CA ALA A 78 -17.04 12.82 -0.32
C ALA A 78 -17.69 13.20 1.04
N GLY A 79 -19.01 12.94 1.20
CA GLY A 79 -19.70 13.21 2.46
C GLY A 79 -19.17 12.37 3.63
N ASP A 80 -18.92 11.08 3.41
CA ASP A 80 -18.35 10.19 4.43
C ASP A 80 -16.91 10.57 4.77
N HIS A 81 -16.12 10.93 3.76
CA HIS A 81 -14.77 11.47 3.93
C HIS A 81 -14.79 12.70 4.84
N ASP A 82 -15.59 13.71 4.51
CA ASP A 82 -15.62 14.99 5.24
C ASP A 82 -16.11 14.82 6.67
N ALA A 83 -17.15 14.00 6.87
CA ALA A 83 -17.66 13.67 8.20
C ALA A 83 -16.59 12.96 9.05
N TRP A 84 -15.85 12.03 8.46
CA TRP A 84 -14.80 11.30 9.16
C TRP A 84 -13.59 12.19 9.48
N VAL A 85 -13.15 13.03 8.53
CA VAL A 85 -12.06 14.00 8.73
C VAL A 85 -12.39 14.97 9.86
N ALA A 86 -13.63 15.50 9.88
CA ALA A 86 -14.09 16.36 10.97
C ALA A 86 -14.06 15.63 12.32
N ASP A 87 -14.43 14.34 12.35
CA ASP A 87 -14.34 13.54 13.57
C ASP A 87 -12.91 13.32 14.04
N GLN A 88 -11.97 13.01 13.14
CA GLN A 88 -10.56 12.83 13.52
C GLN A 88 -9.93 14.12 14.06
N ARG A 89 -10.28 15.28 13.50
CA ARG A 89 -9.85 16.58 14.02
C ARG A 89 -10.35 16.81 15.45
N ARG A 90 -11.64 16.58 15.71
CA ARG A 90 -12.20 16.68 17.07
C ARG A 90 -11.54 15.70 18.05
N ARG A 91 -11.22 14.49 17.60
CA ARG A 91 -10.50 13.50 18.43
C ARG A 91 -9.11 13.99 18.78
N ALA A 92 -8.36 14.55 17.82
CA ALA A 92 -7.06 15.14 18.09
C ALA A 92 -7.15 16.31 19.09
N GLU A 93 -8.11 17.22 18.91
CA GLU A 93 -8.35 18.37 19.81
C GLU A 93 -8.70 17.94 21.24
N THR A 94 -9.42 16.83 21.40
CA THR A 94 -9.84 16.30 22.71
C THR A 94 -8.89 15.26 23.29
N GLY A 95 -7.72 15.02 22.70
CA GLY A 95 -6.75 14.04 23.19
C GLY A 95 -7.23 12.58 23.07
N ARG A 96 -8.13 12.31 22.11
CA ARG A 96 -8.76 11.01 21.84
C ARG A 96 -8.42 10.46 20.46
N LEU A 97 -7.42 11.03 19.79
CA LEU A 97 -6.92 10.45 18.54
C LEU A 97 -6.34 9.08 18.84
N PHE A 98 -6.46 8.15 17.89
CA PHE A 98 -5.81 6.86 17.97
C PHE A 98 -5.41 6.43 16.57
N LEU A 99 -4.13 6.13 16.40
CA LEU A 99 -3.58 5.56 15.18
C LEU A 99 -2.60 4.45 15.56
N ALA A 100 -2.82 3.26 15.00
CA ALA A 100 -1.92 2.14 15.11
C ALA A 100 -1.33 1.83 13.72
N ILE A 101 0.00 1.87 13.60
CA ILE A 101 0.72 1.62 12.34
C ILE A 101 1.59 0.36 12.53
N PRO A 102 1.20 -0.77 11.91
CA PRO A 102 2.06 -1.94 11.85
C PRO A 102 3.23 -1.68 10.88
N LEU A 103 4.45 -1.83 11.37
CA LEU A 103 5.69 -1.79 10.61
C LEU A 103 6.29 -3.19 10.57
N ILE A 104 6.29 -3.81 9.39
CA ILE A 104 6.89 -5.12 9.18
C ILE A 104 8.25 -4.90 8.51
N LEU A 105 9.32 -5.31 9.18
CA LEU A 105 10.67 -5.23 8.68
C LEU A 105 11.18 -6.64 8.36
N ALA A 106 11.86 -6.78 7.23
CA ALA A 106 12.55 -8.01 6.88
C ALA A 106 14.03 -7.73 6.62
N ALA A 107 14.90 -8.55 7.19
CA ALA A 107 16.33 -8.52 6.97
C ALA A 107 16.80 -9.90 6.51
N ALA A 108 17.77 -9.92 5.60
CA ALA A 108 18.36 -11.16 5.11
C ALA A 108 19.80 -10.90 4.67
N ARG A 109 20.59 -11.97 4.53
CA ARG A 109 21.96 -11.90 4.02
C ARG A 109 22.01 -12.38 2.57
N LYS A 110 22.78 -11.67 1.75
CA LYS A 110 23.17 -12.17 0.44
C LYS A 110 24.23 -13.25 0.62
N ALA A 111 24.11 -14.35 -0.11
CA ALA A 111 25.12 -15.40 -0.14
C ALA A 111 26.46 -14.87 -0.67
#